data_AF-A0A662U913-F1
#
_entry.id   AF-A0A662U913-F1
#
_cell.length_a   1.000
_cell.length_b   1.000
_cell.length_c   1.000
_cell.angle_alpha   90.00
_cell.angle_beta   90.00
_cell.angle_gamma   90.00
#
_symmetry.space_group_name_H-M   'P 1'
#
loop_
_entity.id
_entity.type
_entity.pdbx_description
1 polymer ?
#
loop_
_entity_poly.entity_id
_entity_poly.type
_entity_poly.pdbx_seq_one_letter_code
_entity_poly.pdbx_strand_id
1 'polypeptide(L)' 'MIYNSVELYNVAEILPSENGDGKFISRIPNKLRLTLNPNAKLRALYSAGCEIRFNLEGDSAKIIL' A
#
# COMPACT_ATOMS: atom_id res chain seq x y z
N MET A 1 8.72 0.72 2.26
CA MET A 1 8.49 2.19 2.25
C MET A 1 8.20 2.64 3.67
N ILE A 2 8.87 3.66 4.21
CA ILE A 2 8.50 4.22 5.52
C ILE A 2 7.33 5.19 5.35
N TYR A 3 6.29 5.03 6.17
CA TYR A 3 5.07 5.84 6.18
C TYR A 3 4.59 5.99 7.62
N ASN A 4 4.46 7.23 8.12
CA ASN A 4 3.99 7.50 9.50
C ASN A 4 4.62 6.58 10.57
N SER A 5 5.96 6.46 10.57
CA SER A 5 6.73 5.64 11.53
C SER A 5 6.52 4.12 11.45
N VAL A 6 5.80 3.63 10.43
CA VAL A 6 5.73 2.20 10.11
C VAL A 6 6.40 1.93 8.76
N GLU A 7 6.87 0.70 8.57
CA GLU A 7 7.27 0.24 7.25
C GLU A 7 6.07 -0.42 6.55
N LEU A 8 5.72 0.09 5.37
CA LEU A 8 4.89 -0.61 4.40
C LEU A 8 5.81 -1.48 3.53
N TYR A 9 5.83 -2.78 3.81
CA TYR A 9 6.67 -3.74 3.10
C TYR A 9 5.93 -4.31 1.87
N ASN A 10 6.68 -4.59 0.80
CA ASN A 10 6.15 -4.93 -0.54
C ASN A 10 5.20 -3.88 -1.14
N VAL A 11 5.24 -2.64 -0.64
CA VAL A 11 4.56 -1.48 -1.22
C VAL A 11 5.59 -0.59 -1.91
N ALA A 12 5.39 -0.35 -3.21
CA ALA A 12 6.23 0.52 -4.00
C ALA A 12 5.76 1.98 -3.91
N GLU A 13 4.45 2.22 -3.98
CA GLU A 13 3.87 3.57 -3.97
C GLU A 13 2.50 3.58 -3.27
N ILE A 14 2.14 4.73 -2.70
CA ILE A 14 0.80 5.05 -2.19
C ILE A 14 0.14 6.01 -3.17
N LEU A 15 -1.09 5.73 -3.57
CA LEU A 15 -1.85 6.51 -4.54
C LEU A 15 -3.11 7.12 -3.87
N PRO A 16 -3.51 8.33 -4.28
CA PRO A 16 -4.74 8.94 -3.78
C PRO A 16 -5.96 8.12 -4.22
N SER A 17 -6.97 8.06 -3.35
CA SER A 17 -8.32 7.63 -3.71
C SER A 17 -9.05 8.79 -4.39
N GLU A 18 -9.78 8.52 -5.47
CA GLU A 18 -10.52 9.55 -6.23
C GLU A 18 -11.59 10.25 -5.38
N ASN A 19 -12.15 9.55 -4.39
CA ASN A 19 -13.18 10.08 -3.49
C ASN A 19 -12.61 10.67 -2.19
N GLY A 20 -11.27 10.69 -2.02
CA GLY A 20 -10.61 11.16 -0.80
C GLY A 20 -10.66 10.16 0.38
N ASP A 21 -11.53 9.16 0.32
CA ASP A 21 -11.60 8.09 1.32
C ASP A 21 -10.50 7.05 1.10
N GLY A 22 -9.58 6.98 2.07
CA GLY A 22 -8.49 6.00 2.08
C GLY A 22 -7.39 6.26 1.05
N LYS A 23 -6.50 5.29 0.90
CA LYS A 23 -5.40 5.33 -0.07
C LYS A 23 -5.26 3.97 -0.74
N PHE A 24 -4.90 3.96 -2.02
CA PHE A 24 -4.48 2.73 -2.68
C PHE A 24 -2.99 2.49 -2.41
N ILE A 25 -2.61 1.23 -2.28
CA ILE A 25 -1.22 0.82 -2.31
C ILE A 25 -0.94 0.14 -3.66
N SER A 26 0.23 0.41 -4.24
CA SER A 26 0.69 -0.26 -5.44
C SER A 26 1.94 -1.07 -5.14
N ARG A 27 1.95 -2.33 -5.57
CA ARG A 27 3.10 -3.24 -5.41
C ARG A 27 4.24 -2.98 -6.40
N ILE A 28 3.99 -2.13 -7.40
CA ILE A 28 4.96 -1.68 -8.41
C ILE A 28 4.82 -0.16 -8.63
N PRO A 29 5.84 0.54 -9.17
CA PRO A 29 5.72 1.96 -9.48
C PRO A 29 4.51 2.26 -10.37
N ASN A 30 3.75 3.31 -10.05
CA ASN A 30 2.48 3.59 -10.75
C ASN A 30 2.70 3.92 -12.23
N LYS A 31 3.83 4.58 -12.54
CA LYS A 31 4.23 4.83 -13.93
C LYS A 31 4.35 3.54 -14.74
N LEU A 32 4.90 2.47 -14.15
CA LEU A 32 4.96 1.15 -14.77
C LEU A 32 3.58 0.50 -14.83
N ARG A 33 2.82 0.54 -13.73
CA ARG A 33 1.47 -0.03 -13.66
C ARG A 33 0.61 0.44 -14.82
N LEU A 34 0.61 1.73 -15.13
CA LEU A 34 -0.21 2.34 -16.17
C LEU A 34 0.12 1.85 -17.60
N THR A 35 1.29 1.23 -17.84
CA THR A 35 1.67 0.68 -19.14
C THR A 35 1.32 -0.80 -19.31
N LEU A 36 0.87 -1.49 -18.26
CA LEU A 36 0.57 -2.93 -18.29
C LEU A 36 -0.80 -3.24 -18.89
N ASN A 37 -1.12 -4.52 -19.08
CA ASN A 37 -2.46 -4.95 -19.46
C ASN A 37 -3.51 -4.65 -18.34
N PRO A 38 -4.82 -4.60 -18.66
CA PRO A 38 -5.86 -4.24 -17.69
C PRO A 38 -5.87 -5.08 -16.41
N ASN A 39 -5.64 -6.39 -16.51
CA ASN A 39 -5.64 -7.27 -15.34
C ASN A 39 -4.45 -6.96 -14.42
N ALA A 40 -3.25 -6.80 -14.98
CA ALA A 40 -2.07 -6.43 -14.21
C ALA A 40 -2.20 -5.04 -13.54
N LYS A 41 -2.81 -4.06 -14.23
CA LYS A 41 -3.13 -2.74 -13.66
C LYS A 41 -3.95 -2.83 -12.38
N LEU A 42 -4.98 -3.68 -12.39
CA LEU A 42 -5.88 -3.89 -11.26
C LEU A 42 -5.18 -4.67 -10.14
N ARG A 43 -4.51 -5.78 -10.47
CA ARG A 43 -3.85 -6.65 -9.48
C ARG A 43 -2.66 -5.98 -8.79
N ALA A 44 -2.01 -5.02 -9.43
CA ALA A 44 -0.95 -4.23 -8.80
C ALA A 44 -1.45 -3.45 -7.57
N LEU A 45 -2.75 -3.11 -7.53
CA LEU A 45 -3.38 -2.38 -6.41
C LEU A 45 -3.85 -3.29 -5.27
N TYR A 46 -3.76 -4.61 -5.43
CA TYR A 46 -4.18 -5.55 -4.39
C TYR A 46 -3.10 -5.69 -3.34
N SER A 47 -3.50 -5.75 -2.07
CA SER A 47 -2.62 -5.86 -0.90
C SER A 47 -2.03 -7.24 -0.66
N ALA A 48 -2.28 -8.21 -1.55
CA ALA A 48 -1.76 -9.57 -1.41
C ALA A 48 -0.22 -9.55 -1.33
N GLY A 49 0.31 -10.01 -0.19
CA GLY A 49 1.75 -10.02 0.12
C GLY A 49 2.31 -8.69 0.65
N CYS A 50 1.48 -7.65 0.86
CA CYS A 50 1.90 -6.42 1.53
C CYS A 50 1.80 -6.57 3.04
N GLU A 51 2.69 -5.90 3.78
CA GLU A 51 2.73 -5.97 5.24
C GLU A 51 2.89 -4.57 5.84
N ILE A 52 2.32 -4.36 7.04
CA ILE A 52 2.61 -3.21 7.89
C ILE A 52 3.54 -3.71 8.99
N ARG A 53 4.79 -3.25 8.98
CA ARG A 53 5.83 -3.66 9.93
C ARG A 53 6.16 -2.50 10.85
N PHE A 54 6.09 -2.76 12.14
CA PHE A 54 6.43 -1.80 13.19
C PHE A 54 6.81 -2.55 14.46
N ASN A 55 7.60 -1.91 15.31
CA ASN A 55 7.82 -2.39 16.67
C ASN A 55 6.66 -1.88 17.53
N LEU A 56 5.99 -2.77 18.25
CA LEU A 56 4.97 -2.37 19.20
C LEU A 56 5.64 -1.77 20.44
N GLU A 57 5.34 -0.51 20.72
CA GLU A 57 5.70 0.15 21.98
C GLU A 57 4.44 0.25 22.85
N GLY A 58 4.42 -0.49 23.96
CA GLY A 58 3.25 -0.62 24.85
C GLY A 58 2.50 -1.94 24.71
N ASP A 59 1.29 -2.01 25.28
CA ASP A 59 0.58 -3.29 25.46
C ASP A 59 -0.30 -3.70 24.27
N SER A 60 -0.69 -2.76 23.40
CA SER A 60 -1.60 -3.04 22.28
C SER A 60 -1.51 -2.01 21.16
N ALA A 61 -1.93 -2.41 19.96
CA ALA A 61 -2.12 -1.52 18.81
C ALA A 61 -3.47 -1.82 18.14
N LYS A 62 -4.06 -0.78 17.52
CA LYS A 62 -5.27 -0.88 16.70
C LYS A 62 -4.93 -0.49 15.27
N ILE A 63 -5.24 -1.38 14.32
CA ILE A 63 -5.11 -1.12 12.89
C ILE A 63 -6.52 -0.86 12.34
N ILE A 64 -6.68 0.24 11.60
CA ILE A 64 -7.91 0.61 10.90
C ILE A 64 -7.54 0.71 9.42
N LEU A 65 -8.23 -0.07 8.58
CA LEU A 65 -8.00 -0.17 7.14
C LEU A 65 -9.21 0.36 6.37
#